data_AF-A0A6I3UAH5-F1
#
_entry.id   AF-A0A6I3UAH5-F1
#
_cell.length_a   1.000
_cell.length_b   1.000
_cell.length_c   1.000
_cell.angle_alpha   90.00
_cell.angle_beta   90.00
_cell.angle_gamma   90.00
#
_symmetry.space_group_name_H-M   'P 1'
#
loop_
_entity.id
_entity.type
_entity.pdbx_description
1 polymer ?
#
loop_
_entity_poly.entity_id
_entity_poly.type
_entity_poly.pdbx_seq_one_letter_code
_entity_poly.pdbx_strand_id
1 'polypeptide(L)' 'SFAYIENRRSGQRDYLNQWGQSTMQALLNAQDWKDKVELLVSGGVRNPLDMIKCLVFGAKAVGLSRTVLELIETYTVEE' A
#
# COMPACT_ATOMS: atom_id res chain seq x y z
N SER A 1 -3.71 -1.17 -8.52
CA SER A 1 -4.76 -1.56 -7.55
C SER A 1 -5.35 -2.90 -8.00
N PHE A 2 -6.08 -3.59 -7.14
CA PHE A 2 -6.80 -4.81 -7.53
C PHE A 2 -7.75 -4.56 -8.71
N ALA A 3 -8.56 -3.49 -8.63
CA ALA A 3 -9.46 -3.09 -9.70
C ALA A 3 -8.74 -2.92 -11.04
N TYR A 4 -7.59 -2.24 -11.06
CA TYR A 4 -6.76 -2.11 -12.26
C TYR A 4 -6.33 -3.46 -12.84
N ILE A 5 -5.87 -4.39 -12.01
CA ILE A 5 -5.41 -5.72 -12.47
C ILE A 5 -6.58 -6.48 -13.12
N GLU A 6 -7.74 -6.53 -12.45
CA GLU A 6 -8.91 -7.27 -12.95
C GLU A 6 -9.56 -6.62 -14.17
N ASN A 7 -9.54 -5.29 -14.25
CA ASN A 7 -10.02 -4.57 -15.44
C ASN A 7 -9.10 -4.82 -16.64
N ARG A 8 -7.78 -4.91 -16.42
CA ARG A 8 -6.84 -5.33 -17.48
C ARG A 8 -7.05 -6.78 -17.92
N ARG A 9 -7.39 -7.69 -17.00
CA ARG A 9 -7.71 -9.10 -17.34
C ARG A 9 -9.02 -9.22 -18.12
N SER A 10 -10.04 -8.44 -17.77
CA SER A 10 -11.36 -8.48 -18.41
C SER A 10 -11.49 -7.59 -19.66
N GLY A 11 -10.59 -6.61 -19.82
CA GLY A 11 -10.64 -5.62 -20.91
C GLY A 11 -11.79 -4.62 -20.77
N GLN A 12 -12.39 -4.47 -19.59
CA GLN A 12 -13.52 -3.58 -19.35
C GLN A 12 -13.41 -2.83 -18.02
N ARG A 13 -14.28 -1.82 -17.84
CA ARG A 13 -14.49 -1.08 -16.58
C ARG A 13 -13.30 -0.24 -16.10
N ASP A 14 -12.44 0.22 -17.01
CA ASP A 14 -11.30 1.07 -16.69
C ASP A 14 -11.64 2.33 -15.89
N TYR A 15 -12.89 2.83 -16.01
CA TYR A 15 -13.39 3.95 -15.20
C TYR A 15 -13.39 3.67 -13.68
N LEU A 16 -13.26 2.40 -13.26
CA LEU A 16 -13.15 1.98 -11.86
C LEU A 16 -11.70 1.74 -11.40
N ASN A 17 -10.68 1.99 -12.23
CA ASN A 17 -9.28 1.66 -11.89
C ASN A 17 -8.77 2.36 -10.61
N GLN A 18 -9.36 3.52 -10.28
CA GLN A 18 -9.02 4.33 -9.10
C GLN A 18 -9.97 4.10 -7.91
N TRP A 19 -10.79 3.05 -7.95
CA TRP A 19 -11.69 2.72 -6.84
C TRP A 19 -10.93 2.51 -5.52
N GLY A 20 -11.50 3.03 -4.42
CA GLY A 20 -10.97 2.94 -3.06
C GLY A 20 -10.43 4.27 -2.52
N GLN A 21 -9.81 4.21 -1.34
CA GLN A 21 -9.13 5.35 -0.71
C GLN A 21 -7.61 5.18 -0.83
N SER A 22 -6.88 6.30 -0.88
CA SER A 22 -5.42 6.25 -0.82
C SER A 22 -4.96 5.80 0.57
N THR A 23 -3.76 5.22 0.65
CA THR A 23 -3.19 4.67 1.89
C THR A 23 -3.20 5.69 3.03
N MET A 24 -2.74 6.92 2.77
CA MET A 24 -2.73 7.98 3.78
C MET A 24 -4.14 8.43 4.16
N GLN A 25 -5.08 8.50 3.21
CA GLN A 25 -6.46 8.85 3.52
C GLN A 25 -7.12 7.80 4.43
N ALA A 26 -6.90 6.51 4.15
CA ALA A 26 -7.41 5.42 4.98
C ALA A 26 -6.80 5.44 6.39
N LEU A 27 -5.50 5.68 6.51
CA LEU A 27 -4.81 5.77 7.80
C LEU A 27 -5.29 6.98 8.62
N LEU A 28 -5.53 8.13 7.98
CA LEU A 28 -6.11 9.31 8.62
C LEU A 28 -7.55 9.06 9.09
N ASN A 29 -8.36 8.37 8.28
CA ASN A 29 -9.72 8.00 8.65
C ASN A 29 -9.75 6.98 9.82
N ALA A 30 -8.67 6.23 10.03
CA ALA A 30 -8.55 5.22 11.09
C ALA A 30 -7.97 5.75 12.41
N GLN A 31 -7.68 7.05 12.53
CA GLN A 31 -6.99 7.59 13.72
C GLN A 31 -7.74 7.34 15.03
N ASP A 32 -9.08 7.40 15.04
CA ASP A 32 -9.91 7.13 16.22
C ASP A 32 -9.87 5.66 16.72
N TRP A 33 -9.23 4.80 15.92
CA TRP A 33 -9.08 3.36 16.17
C TRP A 33 -7.64 2.96 16.51
N LYS A 34 -6.65 3.85 16.35
CA LYS A 34 -5.22 3.52 16.47
C LYS A 34 -4.80 2.96 17.84
N ASP A 35 -5.54 3.30 18.89
CA ASP A 35 -5.31 2.84 20.27
C ASP A 35 -6.23 1.70 20.69
N LYS A 36 -7.18 1.32 19.83
CA LYS A 36 -8.16 0.24 20.06
C LYS A 36 -7.80 -1.03 19.30
N VAL A 37 -7.11 -0.88 18.18
CA VAL A 37 -6.61 -1.96 17.31
C VAL A 37 -5.23 -1.62 16.79
N GLU A 38 -4.42 -2.64 16.55
CA GLU A 38 -3.11 -2.44 15.93
C GLU A 38 -3.27 -2.20 14.42
N LEU A 39 -2.82 -1.03 13.97
CA LEU A 39 -2.89 -0.66 12.57
C LEU A 39 -1.63 -1.11 11.83
N LEU A 40 -1.77 -2.07 10.93
CA LEU A 40 -0.75 -2.40 9.94
C LEU A 40 -1.07 -1.66 8.65
N VAL A 41 -0.08 -0.98 8.07
CA VAL A 41 -0.30 -0.13 6.87
C VAL A 41 0.47 -0.68 5.69
N SER A 42 -0.14 -0.71 4.51
CA SER A 42 0.52 -1.15 3.27
C SER A 42 -0.11 -0.46 2.06
N GLY A 43 0.40 -0.77 0.87
CA GLY A 43 -0.10 -0.24 -0.40
C GLY A 43 0.61 1.06 -0.80
N GLY A 44 1.37 1.00 -1.90
CA GLY A 44 2.05 2.18 -2.45
C GLY A 44 3.25 2.70 -1.64
N VAL A 45 3.77 1.91 -0.69
CA VAL A 45 5.00 2.23 0.08
C VAL A 45 6.21 1.94 -0.79
N ARG A 46 7.04 2.96 -1.07
CA ARG A 46 8.13 2.85 -2.07
C ARG A 46 9.53 2.88 -1.48
N ASN A 47 9.68 3.44 -0.29
CA ASN A 47 10.98 3.70 0.33
C ASN A 47 10.81 3.87 1.85
N PRO A 48 11.93 3.92 2.61
CA PRO A 48 11.87 4.08 4.07
C PRO A 48 11.13 5.35 4.53
N LEU A 49 11.20 6.45 3.79
CA LEU A 49 10.51 7.69 4.16
C LEU A 49 8.97 7.50 4.12
N ASP A 50 8.45 6.74 3.17
CA ASP A 50 7.02 6.39 3.14
C ASP A 50 6.63 5.52 4.34
N MET A 51 7.52 4.63 4.81
CA MET A 51 7.31 3.88 6.05
C MET A 51 7.25 4.81 7.27
N ILE A 52 8.19 5.74 7.39
CA ILE A 52 8.23 6.72 8.47
C ILE A 52 6.94 7.55 8.51
N LYS A 53 6.42 7.99 7.36
CA LYS A 53 5.11 8.67 7.32
C LYS A 53 4.02 7.82 7.97
N CYS A 54 3.91 6.54 7.63
CA CYS A 54 2.90 5.65 8.21
C CYS A 54 3.08 5.48 9.73
N LEU A 55 4.33 5.30 10.19
CA LEU A 55 4.67 5.15 11.60
C LEU A 55 4.36 6.42 12.42
N VAL A 56 4.63 7.60 11.86
CA VAL A 56 4.27 8.90 12.46
C VAL A 56 2.76 9.01 12.72
N PHE A 57 1.94 8.44 11.83
CA PHE A 57 0.48 8.38 11.99
C PHE A 57 -0.01 7.14 12.77
N GLY A 58 0.87 6.45 13.50
CA GLY A 58 0.50 5.44 14.48
C GLY A 58 0.40 4.01 13.95
N ALA A 59 0.88 3.73 12.73
CA ALA A 59 1.04 2.35 12.27
C ALA A 59 2.01 1.56 13.16
N LYS A 60 1.73 0.27 13.41
CA LYS A 60 2.63 -0.63 14.16
C LYS A 60 3.69 -1.29 13.29
N ALA A 61 3.34 -1.58 12.04
CA ALA A 61 4.29 -2.00 11.01
C ALA A 61 3.81 -1.60 9.62
N VAL A 62 4.74 -1.64 8.66
CA VAL A 62 4.49 -1.25 7.28
C VAL A 62 4.82 -2.40 6.33
N GLY A 63 3.82 -2.86 5.57
CA GLY A 63 3.95 -3.96 4.61
C GLY A 63 4.30 -3.50 3.21
N LEU A 64 5.13 -4.29 2.51
CA LEU A 64 5.52 -4.06 1.12
C LEU A 64 5.11 -5.25 0.24
N SER A 65 4.76 -4.96 -1.01
CA SER A 65 4.51 -6.01 -2.02
C SER A 65 5.17 -5.62 -3.33
N ARG A 66 4.57 -4.70 -4.11
CA ARG A 66 5.11 -4.28 -5.42
C ARG A 66 6.58 -3.86 -5.36
N THR A 67 6.98 -3.06 -4.38
CA THR A 67 8.37 -2.60 -4.28
C THR A 67 9.36 -3.73 -4.07
N VAL A 68 9.02 -4.74 -3.24
CA VAL A 68 9.89 -5.90 -3.05
C VAL A 68 9.89 -6.80 -4.29
N LEU A 69 8.72 -7.01 -4.91
CA LEU A 69 8.62 -7.74 -6.18
C LEU A 69 9.47 -7.10 -7.27
N GLU A 70 9.38 -5.78 -7.43
CA GLU A 70 10.14 -5.02 -8.42
C GLU A 70 11.66 -5.08 -8.13
N LEU A 71 12.06 -5.09 -6.85
CA LEU A 71 13.47 -5.30 -6.48
C LEU A 71 13.99 -6.67 -6.93
N ILE A 72 13.27 -7.76 -6.64
CA ILE A 72 13.72 -9.11 -7.03
C ILE A 72 13.58 -9.41 -8.52
N GLU A 73 12.75 -8.66 -9.25
CA GLU A 73 12.69 -8.72 -10.73
C GLU A 73 13.86 -7.96 -11.38
N THR A 74 14.47 -7.02 -10.65
CA THR A 74 15.51 -6.12 -11.18
C THR A 74 16.92 -6.52 -10.75
N TYR A 75 17.08 -6.99 -9.51
CA TYR A 75 18.37 -7.29 -8.89
C TYR A 75 18.47 -8.76 -8.49
N THR A 76 19.69 -9.25 -8.32
CA THR A 76 19.92 -10.60 -7.79
C THR A 76 19.69 -10.64 -6.28
N VAL A 77 19.50 -11.83 -5.70
CA VAL A 77 19.25 -11.96 -4.25
C VAL A 77 20.57 -11.87 -3.47
N GLU A 78 21.69 -12.20 -4.10
CA GLU A 78 23.02 -12.20 -3.49
C GLU A 78 23.67 -10.81 -3.39
N GLU A 79 23.04 -9.77 -3.92
CA GLU A 79 23.40 -8.35 -3.73
C GLU A 79 22.69 -7.74 -2.50
#